data_AF-A0A1Y5F3E0-F1
#
_entry.id   AF-A0A1Y5F3E0-F1
#
_cell.length_a   1.000
_cell.length_b   1.000
_cell.length_c   1.000
_cell.angle_alpha   90.00
_cell.angle_beta   90.00
_cell.angle_gamma   90.00
#
_symmetry.space_group_name_H-M   'P 1'
#
loop_
_entity.id
_entity.type
_entity.pdbx_description
1 polymer ?
#
loop_
_entity_poly.entity_id
_entity_poly.type
_entity_poly.pdbx_seq_one_letter_code
_entity_poly.pdbx_strand_id
1 'polypeptide(L)'
;MKKLLLVLVTLFAAANASAESCTALLQDNDRGSNYTVQRFYNFSWDQESACRESMQECRQEMRERRRWDRFSNLTCHVEGRRGGNNGQCSYDLVNRNNRQLESFSRMSCRASADACQRELSRRHRRGQNRQARCVKRRGGGQSRNVTKSCSVDRLGRNGRFLQTHVANATGARGTGVKAQACRKAVRKCERNTVRNQYCVQR
;
A
#
# COMPACT_ATOMS: atom_id res chain seq x y z
N MET A 1 13.89 -42.97 39.34
CA MET A 1 12.51 -42.43 39.21
C MET A 1 12.52 -41.26 38.25
N LYS A 2 11.68 -41.34 37.22
CA LYS A 2 11.60 -40.44 36.05
C LYS A 2 11.07 -39.06 36.48
N LYS A 3 11.81 -37.98 36.19
CA LYS A 3 11.26 -36.62 36.21
C LYS A 3 11.13 -36.13 34.78
N LEU A 4 9.87 -35.90 34.42
CA LEU A 4 9.36 -35.55 33.10
C LEU A 4 9.89 -34.17 32.67
N LEU A 5 10.67 -34.14 31.59
CA LEU A 5 10.93 -32.94 30.81
C LEU A 5 9.69 -32.64 29.95
N LEU A 6 8.82 -31.78 30.47
CA LEU A 6 7.75 -31.16 29.69
C LEU A 6 8.37 -30.06 28.81
N VAL A 7 8.77 -30.45 27.60
CA VAL A 7 9.15 -29.53 26.53
C VAL A 7 7.90 -28.80 26.06
N LEU A 8 7.73 -27.59 26.55
CA LEU A 8 6.67 -26.67 26.14
C LEU A 8 7.01 -26.13 24.74
N VAL A 9 6.72 -26.91 23.70
CA VAL A 9 6.74 -26.47 22.30
C VAL A 9 5.59 -25.47 22.11
N THR A 10 5.86 -24.22 22.43
CA THR A 10 5.01 -23.10 22.02
C THR A 10 5.18 -22.93 20.51
N LEU A 11 4.28 -23.54 19.75
CA LEU A 11 4.11 -23.25 18.34
C LEU A 11 3.85 -21.74 18.21
N PHE A 12 4.87 -21.02 17.75
CA PHE A 12 4.72 -19.70 17.18
C PHE A 12 3.82 -19.81 15.95
N ALA A 13 2.51 -19.60 16.16
CA ALA A 13 1.62 -19.18 15.10
C ALA A 13 2.09 -17.80 14.64
N ALA A 14 3.07 -17.78 13.73
CA ALA A 14 3.40 -16.61 12.95
C ALA A 14 2.15 -16.30 12.12
N ALA A 15 1.29 -15.43 12.65
CA ALA A 15 0.30 -14.74 11.86
C ALA A 15 1.08 -14.01 10.77
N ASN A 16 1.09 -14.58 9.57
CA ASN A 16 1.64 -13.93 8.39
C ASN A 16 0.79 -12.68 8.17
N ALA A 17 1.24 -11.56 8.73
CA ALA A 17 0.83 -10.24 8.29
C ALA A 17 1.41 -10.08 6.88
N SER A 18 0.73 -10.64 5.88
CA SER A 18 1.04 -10.44 4.49
C SER A 18 0.78 -8.98 4.17
N ALA A 19 1.81 -8.15 4.36
CA ALA A 19 1.81 -6.78 3.89
C ALA A 19 1.72 -6.83 2.37
N GLU A 20 0.63 -6.31 1.82
CA GLU A 20 0.47 -6.19 0.38
C GLU A 20 1.48 -5.15 -0.11
N SER A 21 2.31 -5.56 -1.07
CA SER A 21 3.34 -4.72 -1.64
C SER A 21 2.96 -4.26 -3.04
N CYS A 22 3.46 -3.09 -3.43
CA CYS A 22 3.23 -2.57 -4.76
C CYS A 22 4.45 -1.82 -5.28
N THR A 23 4.82 -2.13 -6.52
CA THR A 23 5.93 -1.48 -7.22
C THR A 23 5.38 -0.52 -8.26
N ALA A 24 5.74 0.76 -8.19
CA ALA A 24 5.59 1.69 -9.30
C ALA A 24 6.92 1.81 -10.06
N LEU A 25 6.84 1.93 -11.36
CA LEU A 25 7.94 2.04 -12.30
C LEU A 25 7.86 3.40 -12.96
N LEU A 26 8.97 4.12 -12.91
CA LEU A 26 9.22 5.26 -13.79
C LEU A 26 9.85 4.71 -15.06
N GLN A 27 9.17 4.85 -16.18
CA GLN A 27 9.67 4.51 -17.51
C GLN A 27 9.97 5.77 -18.29
N ASP A 28 10.99 5.72 -19.10
CA ASP A 28 11.21 6.66 -20.18
C ASP A 28 10.91 5.96 -21.50
N ASN A 29 10.21 6.68 -22.38
CA ASN A 29 9.86 6.21 -23.70
C ASN A 29 10.69 6.98 -24.72
N ASP A 30 11.88 6.44 -24.98
CA ASP A 30 12.79 6.99 -25.99
C ASP A 30 12.80 6.09 -27.23
N ARG A 31 12.63 6.70 -28.41
CA ARG A 31 12.67 6.05 -29.73
C ARG A 31 11.84 4.77 -29.84
N GLY A 32 10.69 4.71 -29.16
CA GLY A 32 9.76 3.58 -29.23
C GLY A 32 10.12 2.40 -28.31
N SER A 33 11.15 2.54 -27.46
CA SER A 33 11.48 1.57 -26.42
C SER A 33 11.16 2.13 -25.03
N ASN A 34 10.44 1.35 -24.23
CA ASN A 34 10.16 1.70 -22.85
C ASN A 34 11.24 1.07 -21.96
N TYR A 35 12.11 1.89 -21.37
CA TYR A 35 13.10 1.41 -20.40
C TYR A 35 12.76 1.92 -18.99
N THR A 36 12.90 1.05 -18.00
CA THR A 36 12.60 1.38 -16.61
C THR A 36 13.76 2.18 -16.02
N VAL A 37 13.51 3.45 -15.73
CA VAL A 37 14.45 4.39 -15.10
C VAL A 37 14.62 4.04 -13.62
N GLN A 38 13.50 3.83 -12.91
CA GLN A 38 13.53 3.61 -11.45
C GLN A 38 12.29 2.84 -10.98
N ARG A 39 12.46 2.09 -9.88
CA ARG A 39 11.39 1.38 -9.17
C ARG A 39 11.12 2.02 -7.81
N PHE A 40 9.85 2.18 -7.47
CA PHE A 40 9.35 2.68 -6.19
C PHE A 40 8.56 1.56 -5.54
N TYR A 41 9.05 1.07 -4.41
CA TYR A 41 8.49 -0.09 -3.76
C TYR A 41 8.01 0.28 -2.37
N ASN A 42 6.70 0.16 -2.16
CA ASN A 42 6.08 0.42 -0.87
C ASN A 42 5.23 -0.76 -0.43
N PHE A 43 5.11 -0.86 0.89
CA PHE A 43 4.29 -1.84 1.57
C PHE A 43 3.16 -1.13 2.30
N SER A 44 1.98 -1.73 2.25
CA SER A 44 0.84 -1.31 3.06
C SER A 44 0.01 -2.52 3.45
N TRP A 45 -1.04 -2.28 4.22
CA TRP A 45 -1.99 -3.31 4.63
C TRP A 45 -3.04 -3.57 3.56
N ASP A 46 -3.17 -2.64 2.61
CA ASP A 46 -3.98 -2.77 1.41
C ASP A 46 -3.14 -2.38 0.19
N GLN A 47 -3.23 -3.19 -0.87
CA GLN A 47 -2.50 -3.05 -2.12
C GLN A 47 -2.79 -1.69 -2.75
N GLU A 48 -4.01 -1.18 -2.60
CA GLU A 48 -4.38 0.13 -3.14
C GLU A 48 -3.55 1.25 -2.53
N SER A 49 -3.37 1.26 -1.20
CA SER A 49 -2.57 2.27 -0.50
C SER A 49 -1.08 2.09 -0.76
N ALA A 50 -0.58 0.85 -0.83
CA ALA A 50 0.79 0.57 -1.25
C ALA A 50 1.06 1.15 -2.65
N CYS A 51 0.16 0.89 -3.60
CA CYS A 51 0.27 1.42 -4.96
C CYS A 51 0.11 2.94 -5.02
N ARG A 52 -0.76 3.53 -4.21
CA ARG A 52 -0.96 4.98 -4.16
C ARG A 52 0.30 5.69 -3.71
N GLU A 53 0.96 5.17 -2.68
CA GLU A 53 2.23 5.70 -2.17
C GLU A 53 3.36 5.53 -3.18
N SER A 54 3.55 4.31 -3.72
CA SER A 54 4.55 4.09 -4.78
C SER A 54 4.32 4.99 -6.00
N MET A 55 3.07 5.21 -6.40
CA MET A 55 2.73 6.13 -7.49
C MET A 55 2.95 7.60 -7.12
N GLN A 56 2.74 8.00 -5.86
CA GLN A 56 2.99 9.34 -5.40
C GLN A 56 4.49 9.65 -5.45
N GLU A 57 5.33 8.73 -4.97
CA GLU A 57 6.79 8.84 -5.03
C GLU A 57 7.27 8.85 -6.49
N CYS A 58 6.76 7.95 -7.33
CA CYS A 58 7.07 7.95 -8.77
C CYS A 58 6.74 9.30 -9.43
N ARG A 59 5.55 9.87 -9.14
CA ARG A 59 5.13 11.17 -9.69
C ARG A 59 5.94 12.33 -9.13
N GLN A 60 6.47 12.22 -7.92
CA GLN A 60 7.37 13.22 -7.35
C GLN A 60 8.70 13.19 -8.10
N GLU A 61 9.33 12.01 -8.22
CA GLU A 61 10.58 11.83 -8.98
C GLU A 61 10.43 12.30 -10.43
N MET A 62 9.33 11.93 -11.09
CA MET A 62 9.04 12.35 -12.46
C MET A 62 8.99 13.89 -12.59
N ARG A 63 8.43 14.59 -11.60
CA ARG A 63 8.40 16.06 -11.56
C ARG A 63 9.78 16.66 -11.34
N GLU A 64 10.58 16.05 -10.49
CA GLU A 64 11.97 16.48 -10.22
C GLU A 64 12.85 16.29 -11.45
N ARG A 65 12.75 15.17 -12.16
CA ARG A 65 13.53 14.89 -13.38
C ARG A 65 13.14 15.79 -14.55
N ARG A 66 11.84 16.05 -14.75
CA ARG A 66 11.37 16.98 -15.80
C ARG A 66 11.89 18.41 -15.62
N ARG A 67 12.36 18.81 -14.43
CA ARG A 67 13.04 20.10 -14.26
C ARG A 67 14.39 20.15 -14.96
N TRP A 68 15.12 19.03 -14.96
CA TRP A 68 16.48 18.94 -15.49
C TRP A 68 16.52 18.40 -16.93
N ASP A 69 15.59 17.52 -17.27
CA ASP A 69 15.47 16.92 -18.60
C ASP A 69 14.05 17.10 -19.14
N ARG A 70 13.85 18.24 -19.84
CA ARG A 70 12.54 18.64 -20.38
C ARG A 70 12.10 17.79 -21.58
N PHE A 71 13.02 17.09 -22.23
CA PHE A 71 12.74 16.31 -23.44
C PHE A 71 12.47 14.82 -23.13
N SER A 72 12.82 14.36 -21.93
CA SER A 72 12.49 13.00 -21.46
C SER A 72 10.98 12.72 -21.46
N ASN A 73 10.58 11.59 -22.04
CA ASN A 73 9.20 11.15 -22.11
C ASN A 73 8.88 10.21 -20.93
N LEU A 74 8.98 10.78 -19.73
CA LEU A 74 8.82 10.05 -18.49
C LEU A 74 7.35 9.74 -18.18
N THR A 75 7.08 8.49 -17.85
CA THR A 75 5.76 7.97 -17.45
C THR A 75 5.84 7.09 -16.21
N CYS A 76 4.85 7.18 -15.34
CA CYS A 76 4.72 6.32 -14.16
C CYS A 76 3.63 5.28 -14.35
N HIS A 77 3.93 4.02 -14.07
CA HIS A 77 2.97 2.91 -14.11
C HIS A 77 3.28 1.92 -12.99
N VAL A 78 2.31 1.08 -12.61
CA VAL A 78 2.52 0.05 -11.58
C VAL A 78 3.01 -1.24 -12.25
N GLU A 79 4.10 -1.82 -11.76
CA GLU A 79 4.60 -3.13 -12.17
C GLU A 79 3.53 -4.19 -11.88
N GLY A 80 3.19 -5.02 -12.88
CA GLY A 80 2.10 -6.00 -12.76
C GLY A 80 0.69 -5.45 -13.05
N ARG A 81 0.53 -4.19 -13.46
CA ARG A 81 -0.74 -3.62 -13.98
C ARG A 81 -0.80 -3.51 -15.51
N ARG A 82 -0.08 -4.36 -16.27
CA ARG A 82 -0.38 -4.55 -17.70
C ARG A 82 -1.66 -5.38 -17.82
N GLY A 83 -2.79 -4.69 -17.78
CA GLY A 83 -4.14 -5.24 -18.03
C GLY A 83 -4.76 -5.97 -16.84
N GLY A 84 -5.74 -5.34 -16.19
CA GLY A 84 -6.81 -6.11 -15.52
C GLY A 84 -6.79 -6.23 -14.00
N ASN A 85 -6.04 -5.41 -13.26
CA ASN A 85 -6.15 -5.38 -11.79
C ASN A 85 -7.26 -4.43 -11.32
N ASN A 86 -8.50 -4.77 -11.66
CA ASN A 86 -9.66 -4.33 -10.88
C ASN A 86 -9.55 -5.07 -9.54
N GLY A 87 -9.07 -4.39 -8.49
CA GLY A 87 -9.08 -4.96 -7.13
C GLY A 87 -10.43 -5.60 -6.86
N GLN A 88 -10.41 -6.77 -6.21
CA GLN A 88 -11.57 -7.63 -6.00
C GLN A 88 -12.74 -6.81 -5.43
N CYS A 89 -13.60 -6.36 -6.34
CA CYS A 89 -14.66 -5.42 -6.04
C CYS A 89 -15.87 -6.25 -5.67
N SER A 90 -16.43 -6.00 -4.49
CA SER A 90 -17.66 -6.63 -4.06
C SER A 90 -18.81 -5.62 -4.04
N TYR A 91 -19.99 -6.08 -4.46
CA TYR A 91 -21.25 -5.37 -4.31
C TYR A 91 -22.17 -6.21 -3.45
N ASP A 92 -22.80 -5.56 -2.49
CA ASP A 92 -23.79 -6.18 -1.61
C ASP A 92 -25.18 -5.76 -2.09
N LEU A 93 -26.05 -6.73 -2.31
CA LEU A 93 -27.47 -6.50 -2.49
C LEU A 93 -28.09 -6.35 -1.10
N VAL A 94 -28.55 -5.15 -0.78
CA VAL A 94 -29.14 -4.83 0.52
C VAL A 94 -30.62 -4.53 0.36
N ASN A 95 -31.41 -4.86 1.38
CA ASN A 95 -32.82 -4.49 1.43
C ASN A 95 -33.02 -3.03 1.92
N ARG A 96 -34.27 -2.60 2.08
CA ARG A 96 -34.62 -1.26 2.61
C ARG A 96 -33.97 -0.94 3.96
N ASN A 97 -33.79 -1.96 4.80
CA ASN A 97 -33.20 -1.83 6.15
C ASN A 97 -31.67 -1.94 6.13
N ASN A 98 -31.04 -1.86 4.95
CA ASN A 98 -29.61 -2.10 4.73
C ASN A 98 -29.12 -3.49 5.20
N ARG A 99 -30.03 -4.45 5.41
CA ARG A 99 -29.65 -5.85 5.68
C ARG A 99 -29.14 -6.46 4.39
N GLN A 100 -27.93 -7.01 4.45
CA GLN A 100 -27.33 -7.74 3.34
C GLN A 100 -28.17 -8.98 3.03
N LEU A 101 -28.64 -9.06 1.79
CA LEU A 101 -29.34 -10.22 1.24
C LEU A 101 -28.35 -11.16 0.55
N GLU A 102 -27.41 -10.60 -0.22
CA GLU A 102 -26.48 -11.36 -1.05
C GLU A 102 -25.24 -10.51 -1.40
N SER A 103 -24.12 -11.16 -1.69
CA SER A 103 -22.86 -10.48 -2.06
C SER A 103 -22.31 -11.02 -3.37
N PHE A 104 -21.83 -10.11 -4.21
CA PHE A 104 -21.29 -10.39 -5.53
C PHE A 104 -19.84 -9.92 -5.59
N SER A 105 -18.91 -10.87 -5.67
CA SER A 105 -17.48 -10.61 -5.82
C SER A 105 -16.98 -11.23 -7.13
N ARG A 106 -16.32 -10.44 -7.96
CA ARG A 106 -15.73 -10.84 -9.25
C ARG A 106 -14.39 -10.14 -9.41
N MET A 107 -13.60 -10.61 -10.38
CA MET A 107 -12.30 -10.03 -10.74
C MET A 107 -12.39 -8.60 -11.26
N SER A 108 -13.59 -8.08 -11.55
CA SER A 108 -13.80 -6.77 -12.15
C SER A 108 -14.94 -6.03 -11.44
N CYS A 109 -14.75 -4.75 -11.11
CA CYS A 109 -15.78 -3.95 -10.42
C CYS A 109 -17.04 -3.81 -11.26
N ARG A 110 -16.87 -3.72 -12.59
CA ARG A 110 -17.99 -3.71 -13.54
C ARG A 110 -18.72 -5.04 -13.54
N ALA A 111 -17.99 -6.16 -13.60
CA ALA A 111 -18.59 -7.49 -13.58
C ALA A 111 -19.36 -7.78 -12.27
N SER A 112 -18.84 -7.35 -11.12
CA SER A 112 -19.53 -7.47 -9.84
C SER A 112 -20.79 -6.60 -9.77
N ALA A 113 -20.72 -5.36 -10.29
CA ALA A 113 -21.88 -4.49 -10.38
C ALA A 113 -22.97 -5.08 -11.29
N ASP A 114 -22.59 -5.56 -12.47
CA ASP A 114 -23.52 -6.18 -13.44
C ASP A 114 -24.16 -7.46 -12.88
N ALA A 115 -23.42 -8.26 -12.12
CA ALA A 115 -23.97 -9.43 -11.43
C ALA A 115 -25.03 -9.01 -10.39
N CYS A 116 -24.73 -8.00 -9.57
CA CYS A 116 -25.69 -7.50 -8.58
C CYS A 116 -26.94 -6.91 -9.24
N GLN A 117 -26.78 -6.12 -10.31
CA GLN A 117 -27.91 -5.49 -11.03
C GLN A 117 -28.81 -6.51 -11.72
N ARG A 118 -28.25 -7.60 -12.27
CA ARG A 118 -29.03 -8.71 -12.82
C ARG A 118 -29.88 -9.40 -11.75
N GLU A 119 -29.30 -9.62 -10.57
CA GLU A 119 -30.05 -10.21 -9.46
C GLU A 119 -31.16 -9.28 -8.95
N LEU A 120 -30.87 -7.99 -8.81
CA LEU A 120 -31.86 -6.97 -8.45
C LEU A 120 -33.04 -6.97 -9.43
N SER A 121 -32.75 -6.97 -10.73
CA SER A 121 -33.75 -7.02 -11.79
C SER A 121 -34.60 -8.30 -11.73
N ARG A 122 -33.98 -9.46 -11.47
CA ARG A 122 -34.67 -10.74 -11.31
C ARG A 122 -35.67 -10.70 -10.14
N ARG A 123 -35.27 -10.11 -9.02
CA ARG A 123 -36.13 -9.99 -7.82
C ARG A 123 -37.29 -9.03 -8.04
N HIS A 124 -37.04 -7.89 -8.70
CA HIS A 124 -38.09 -6.94 -9.07
C HIS A 124 -39.17 -7.59 -9.96
N ARG A 125 -38.77 -8.37 -10.97
CA ARG A 125 -39.71 -9.13 -11.82
C ARG A 125 -40.55 -10.14 -11.05
N ARG A 126 -40.01 -10.71 -9.96
CA ARG A 126 -40.71 -11.66 -9.08
C ARG A 126 -41.50 -11.00 -7.95
N GLY A 127 -41.54 -9.67 -7.90
CA GLY A 127 -42.19 -8.91 -6.83
C GLY A 127 -41.48 -8.99 -5.47
N GLN A 128 -40.29 -9.57 -5.40
CA GLN A 128 -39.53 -9.74 -4.16
C GLN A 128 -38.62 -8.54 -3.91
N ASN A 129 -38.59 -8.04 -2.66
CA ASN A 129 -37.67 -6.99 -2.23
C ASN A 129 -37.61 -5.78 -3.20
N ARG A 130 -38.76 -5.20 -3.55
CA ARG A 130 -38.89 -4.07 -4.51
C ARG A 130 -38.08 -2.82 -4.16
N GLN A 131 -37.57 -2.76 -2.93
CA GLN A 131 -36.75 -1.67 -2.41
C GLN A 131 -35.30 -2.08 -2.18
N ALA A 132 -34.87 -3.24 -2.71
CA ALA A 132 -33.48 -3.63 -2.67
C ALA A 132 -32.64 -2.72 -3.57
N ARG A 133 -31.35 -2.63 -3.26
CA ARG A 133 -30.38 -1.88 -4.06
C ARG A 133 -29.00 -2.52 -3.95
N CYS A 134 -28.22 -2.35 -5.00
CA CYS A 134 -26.82 -2.73 -5.02
C CYS A 134 -25.98 -1.62 -4.41
N VAL A 135 -25.21 -1.94 -3.36
CA VAL A 135 -24.27 -1.01 -2.73
C VAL A 135 -22.87 -1.58 -2.90
N LYS A 136 -21.93 -0.75 -3.37
CA LYS A 136 -20.51 -1.14 -3.40
C LYS A 136 -20.07 -1.40 -1.96
N ARG A 137 -19.55 -2.60 -1.68
CA ARG A 137 -18.98 -2.93 -0.37
C ARG A 137 -17.74 -2.05 -0.20
N ARG A 138 -17.85 -1.05 0.66
CA ARG A 138 -16.69 -0.30 1.15
C ARG A 138 -16.01 -1.26 2.11
N GLY A 139 -14.83 -1.78 1.74
CA GLY A 139 -14.08 -2.76 2.53
C GLY A 139 -14.15 -2.42 4.02
N GLY A 140 -14.66 -3.37 4.80
CA GLY A 140 -14.91 -3.19 6.23
C GLY A 140 -13.65 -2.69 6.93
N GLY A 141 -13.84 -1.76 7.87
CA GLY A 141 -12.76 -1.17 8.66
C GLY A 141 -12.04 -2.21 9.50
N GLN A 142 -11.04 -2.87 8.92
CA GLN A 142 -10.05 -3.62 9.65
C GLN A 142 -9.12 -2.64 10.38
N SER A 143 -8.73 -3.02 11.60
CA SER A 143 -7.83 -2.29 12.49
C SER A 143 -6.72 -1.57 11.72
N ARG A 144 -6.73 -0.23 11.79
CA ARG A 144 -6.07 0.69 10.85
C ARG A 144 -4.58 0.86 11.09
N ASN A 145 -3.91 -0.07 11.77
CA ASN A 145 -2.51 0.14 12.09
C ASN A 145 -1.66 -0.01 10.83
N VAL A 146 -1.09 1.09 10.33
CA VAL A 146 -0.14 1.12 9.22
C VAL A 146 1.29 1.00 9.73
N THR A 147 2.16 0.29 9.02
CA THR A 147 3.61 0.28 9.31
C THR A 147 4.30 1.12 8.25
N LYS A 148 5.09 2.11 8.66
CA LYS A 148 5.86 2.97 7.75
C LYS A 148 7.33 2.93 8.15
N SER A 149 8.19 3.01 7.14
CA SER A 149 9.63 3.14 7.29
C SER A 149 10.08 4.56 6.98
N CYS A 150 11.24 4.94 7.51
CA CYS A 150 11.94 6.16 7.15
C CYS A 150 13.45 5.95 7.27
N SER A 151 14.19 6.59 6.38
CA SER A 151 15.65 6.50 6.29
C SER A 151 16.28 7.88 6.48
N VAL A 152 17.36 7.93 7.26
CA VAL A 152 18.12 9.14 7.56
C VAL A 152 19.60 8.85 7.32
N ASP A 153 20.25 9.69 6.53
CA ASP A 153 21.66 9.56 6.21
C ASP A 153 22.51 10.35 7.21
N ARG A 154 23.57 9.72 7.71
CA ARG A 154 24.59 10.32 8.55
C ARG A 154 25.72 10.83 7.65
N LEU A 155 25.97 12.12 7.70
CA LEU A 155 27.01 12.80 6.95
C LEU A 155 28.13 13.26 7.88
N GLY A 156 29.37 13.21 7.40
CA GLY A 156 30.53 13.79 8.06
C GLY A 156 30.64 15.31 7.85
N ARG A 157 31.70 15.90 8.42
CA ARG A 157 31.96 17.35 8.41
C ARG A 157 31.92 18.00 7.02
N ASN A 158 32.30 17.26 5.98
CA ASN A 158 32.35 17.75 4.60
C ASN A 158 31.19 17.22 3.74
N GLY A 159 30.06 16.83 4.36
CA GLY A 159 28.93 16.23 3.66
C GLY A 159 29.18 14.81 3.13
N ARG A 160 30.33 14.20 3.45
CA ARG A 160 30.64 12.82 3.06
C ARG A 160 29.65 11.86 3.70
N PHE A 161 28.99 11.05 2.87
CA PHE A 161 28.13 9.96 3.34
C PHE A 161 28.92 8.96 4.20
N LEU A 162 28.38 8.65 5.38
CA LEU A 162 28.94 7.65 6.29
C LEU A 162 28.06 6.42 6.39
N GLN A 163 26.75 6.60 6.67
CA GLN A 163 25.83 5.50 6.91
C GLN A 163 24.37 5.93 6.81
N THR A 164 23.48 5.02 6.39
CA THR A 164 22.02 5.22 6.46
C THR A 164 21.43 4.51 7.69
N HIS A 165 20.56 5.21 8.42
CA HIS A 165 19.78 4.65 9.52
C HIS A 165 18.31 4.55 9.11
N VAL A 166 17.78 3.32 9.13
CA VAL A 166 16.36 3.06 8.85
C VAL A 166 15.64 2.74 10.16
N ALA A 167 14.42 3.25 10.31
CA ALA A 167 13.52 2.89 11.38
C ALA A 167 12.08 2.75 10.90
N ASN A 168 11.33 1.90 11.60
CA ASN A 168 9.93 1.61 11.31
C ASN A 168 9.04 2.04 12.49
N ALA A 169 7.82 2.47 12.19
CA ALA A 169 6.78 2.71 13.16
C ALA A 169 5.46 2.10 12.69
N THR A 170 4.67 1.64 13.64
CA THR A 170 3.34 1.07 13.40
C THR A 170 2.32 1.84 14.23
N GLY A 171 1.20 2.23 13.64
CA GLY A 171 0.15 2.97 14.33
C GLY A 171 -1.04 3.27 13.42
N ALA A 172 -2.13 3.81 13.97
CA ALA A 172 -3.35 4.02 13.19
C ALA A 172 -3.14 4.91 11.95
N ARG A 173 -3.82 4.60 10.84
CA ARG A 173 -3.78 5.39 9.60
C ARG A 173 -4.18 6.83 9.89
N GLY A 174 -3.36 7.77 9.42
CA GLY A 174 -3.59 9.21 9.59
C GLY A 174 -2.99 9.83 10.86
N THR A 175 -2.36 9.06 11.75
CA THR A 175 -1.76 9.59 12.99
C THR A 175 -0.30 10.04 12.84
N GLY A 176 0.21 10.14 11.61
CA GLY A 176 1.59 10.55 11.36
C GLY A 176 2.62 9.44 11.61
N VAL A 177 2.28 8.18 11.34
CA VAL A 177 3.18 7.03 11.50
C VAL A 177 4.52 7.20 10.76
N LYS A 178 4.51 7.78 9.55
CA LYS A 178 5.77 8.11 8.82
C LYS A 178 6.63 9.11 9.59
N ALA A 179 6.03 10.17 10.16
CA ALA A 179 6.74 11.13 10.99
C ALA A 179 7.31 10.46 12.25
N GLN A 180 6.58 9.52 12.85
CA GLN A 180 7.09 8.73 13.97
C GLN A 180 8.27 7.84 13.57
N ALA A 181 8.21 7.19 12.40
CA ALA A 181 9.31 6.41 11.85
C ALA A 181 10.54 7.29 11.61
N CYS A 182 10.37 8.48 11.03
CA CYS A 182 11.46 9.42 10.81
C CYS A 182 12.08 9.91 12.12
N ARG A 183 11.27 10.28 13.13
CA ARG A 183 11.77 10.62 14.47
C ARG A 183 12.61 9.50 15.08
N LYS A 184 12.20 8.23 14.91
CA LYS A 184 12.99 7.08 15.37
C LYS A 184 14.31 6.94 14.58
N ALA A 185 14.28 7.16 13.27
CA ALA A 185 15.47 7.09 12.42
C ALA A 185 16.47 8.20 12.76
N VAL A 186 16.00 9.44 12.95
CA VAL A 186 16.81 10.59 13.38
C VAL A 186 17.45 10.32 14.74
N ARG A 187 16.67 9.92 15.76
CA ARG A 187 17.22 9.55 17.08
C ARG A 187 18.23 8.40 17.02
N LYS A 188 18.10 7.50 16.05
CA LYS A 188 19.07 6.42 15.83
C LYS A 188 20.35 6.96 15.20
N CYS A 189 20.24 7.93 14.29
CA CYS A 189 21.39 8.62 13.70
C CYS A 189 22.13 9.46 14.75
N GLU A 190 21.43 10.34 15.48
CA GLU A 190 22.02 11.25 16.48
C GLU A 190 22.76 10.52 17.61
N ARG A 191 22.26 9.34 18.04
CA ARG A 191 22.97 8.52 19.04
C ARG A 191 24.30 7.98 18.54
N ASN A 192 24.49 7.89 17.22
CA ASN A 192 25.72 7.41 16.61
C ASN A 192 26.56 8.56 16.04
N THR A 193 26.11 9.81 16.07
CA THR A 193 26.93 10.93 15.58
C THR A 193 28.04 11.28 16.56
N VAL A 194 29.26 11.43 16.04
CA VAL A 194 30.38 12.04 16.76
C VAL A 194 30.67 13.43 16.19
N ARG A 195 31.34 14.31 16.96
CA ARG A 195 31.66 15.71 16.63
C ARG A 195 31.70 16.02 15.12
N ASN A 196 30.94 17.05 14.70
CA ASN A 196 30.82 17.52 13.32
C ASN A 196 30.13 16.57 12.32
N GLN A 197 29.46 15.52 12.79
CA GLN A 197 28.53 14.73 11.98
C GLN A 197 27.10 15.25 12.14
N TYR A 198 26.30 15.14 11.09
CA TYR A 198 24.89 15.54 11.13
C TYR A 198 24.02 14.56 10.34
N CYS A 199 22.73 14.59 10.66
CA CYS A 199 21.74 13.65 10.14
C CYS A 199 20.82 14.38 9.16
N VAL A 200 20.66 13.85 7.96
CA VAL A 200 19.79 14.41 6.92
C VAL A 200 18.73 13.38 6.55
N GLN A 201 17.47 13.78 6.61
CA GLN A 201 16.38 12.94 6.13
C GLN A 201 16.39 12.93 4.61
N ARG A 202 16.23 11.73 4.04
CA ARG A 202 16.13 11.52 2.60
C ARG A 202 14.70 11.73 2.09
#